data_AF-A0A523QYT0-F1
#
_entry.id   AF-A0A523QYT0-F1
#
_cell.length_a   1.000
_cell.length_b   1.000
_cell.length_c   1.000
_cell.angle_alpha   90.00
_cell.angle_beta   90.00
_cell.angle_gamma   90.00
#
_symmetry.space_group_name_H-M   'P 1'
#
loop_
_entity.id
_entity.type
_entity.pdbx_description
1 polymer ?
#
loop_
_entity_poly.entity_id
_entity_poly.type
_entity_poly.pdbx_seq_one_letter_code
_entity_poly.pdbx_strand_id
1 'polypeptide(L)'
;MQEKYLAFTGRPNAGKSSIIKEVVGLNIATGKRPGTTRRISKYPLSGDLVLVDMPGFGKMMGSSKRLENKINDQIIEFLESNAQNIVLAVSVLDRSTFLEVTWRLEKKGFISVDVEIVKFLADILGEFP
;
A
#
# COMPACT_ATOMS: atom_id res chain seq x y z
N MET A 1 21.85 3.56 13.54
CA MET A 1 21.72 2.56 12.46
C MET A 1 20.68 3.08 11.47
N GLN A 2 20.65 2.57 10.24
CA GLN A 2 19.69 3.00 9.22
C GLN A 2 18.38 2.22 9.39
N GLU A 3 17.24 2.91 9.42
CA GLU A 3 15.92 2.26 9.52
C GLU A 3 15.71 1.25 8.38
N LYS A 4 15.11 0.10 8.70
CA LYS A 4 14.67 -0.92 7.75
C LYS A 4 13.14 -0.99 7.74
N TYR A 5 12.54 -1.12 6.55
CA TYR A 5 11.10 -0.97 6.39
C TYR A 5 10.39 -2.27 6.00
N LEU A 6 9.34 -2.61 6.76
CA LEU A 6 8.29 -3.55 6.35
C LEU A 6 7.10 -2.75 5.83
N ALA A 7 6.97 -2.62 4.52
CA ALA A 7 5.99 -1.72 3.90
C ALA A 7 4.72 -2.46 3.48
N PHE A 8 3.57 -2.04 4.02
CA PHE A 8 2.25 -2.54 3.63
C PHE A 8 1.61 -1.60 2.61
N THR A 9 1.20 -2.15 1.47
CA THR A 9 0.60 -1.42 0.34
C THR A 9 -0.58 -2.18 -0.26
N GLY A 10 -1.29 -1.55 -1.20
CA GLY A 10 -2.52 -2.06 -1.83
C GLY A 10 -3.60 -0.99 -1.90
N ARG A 11 -4.68 -1.28 -2.65
CA ARG A 11 -5.77 -0.32 -2.90
C ARG A 11 -6.48 0.17 -1.61
N PRO A 12 -7.19 1.30 -1.65
CA PRO A 12 -8.10 1.69 -0.56
C PRO A 12 -9.06 0.55 -0.19
N ASN A 13 -9.20 0.30 1.10
CA ASN A 13 -10.06 -0.75 1.67
C ASN A 13 -9.67 -2.21 1.33
N ALA A 14 -8.44 -2.46 0.88
CA ALA A 14 -7.96 -3.84 0.68
C ALA A 14 -7.84 -4.66 1.98
N GLY A 15 -7.97 -4.03 3.15
CA GLY A 15 -7.82 -4.69 4.46
C GLY A 15 -6.45 -4.52 5.13
N LYS A 16 -5.53 -3.74 4.56
CA LYS A 16 -4.18 -3.46 5.12
C LYS A 16 -4.17 -3.19 6.62
N SER A 17 -4.79 -2.11 7.07
CA SER A 17 -4.77 -1.72 8.48
C SER A 17 -5.47 -2.72 9.39
N SER A 18 -6.45 -3.49 8.89
CA SER A 18 -7.07 -4.59 9.63
C SER A 18 -6.07 -5.74 9.84
N ILE A 19 -5.36 -6.15 8.77
CA ILE A 19 -4.31 -7.17 8.87
C ILE A 19 -3.20 -6.71 9.81
N ILE A 20 -2.74 -5.47 9.68
CA ILE A 20 -1.67 -4.96 10.55
C ILE A 20 -2.11 -4.98 12.02
N LYS A 21 -3.34 -4.54 12.31
CA LYS A 21 -3.87 -4.53 13.67
C LYS A 21 -3.93 -5.95 14.26
N GLU A 22 -4.50 -6.90 13.52
CA GLU A 22 -4.76 -8.26 14.03
C GLU A 22 -3.49 -9.13 14.04
N VAL A 23 -2.62 -9.01 13.04
CA VAL A 23 -1.43 -9.87 12.90
C VAL A 23 -0.22 -9.32 13.65
N VAL A 24 -0.04 -7.99 13.64
CA VAL A 24 1.13 -7.36 14.29
C VAL A 24 0.80 -6.94 15.73
N GLY A 25 -0.48 -6.98 16.13
CA GLY A 25 -0.91 -6.61 17.48
C GLY A 25 -0.78 -5.11 17.77
N LEU A 26 -0.57 -4.29 16.75
CA LEU A 26 -0.45 -2.84 16.89
C LEU A 26 -1.84 -2.23 17.08
N ASN A 27 -2.02 -1.40 18.10
CA ASN A 27 -3.24 -0.62 18.31
C ASN A 27 -3.31 0.55 17.30
N ILE A 28 -3.67 0.23 16.06
CA ILE A 28 -3.84 1.19 14.97
C ILE A 28 -5.30 1.58 14.84
N ALA A 29 -5.56 2.87 14.57
CA ALA A 29 -6.88 3.35 14.22
C ALA A 29 -7.32 2.74 12.87
N THR A 30 -8.06 1.63 12.93
CA THR A 30 -8.72 1.05 11.74
C THR A 30 -9.88 1.95 11.37
N GLY A 31 -9.79 2.64 10.24
CA GLY A 31 -10.88 3.47 9.74
C GLY A 31 -12.15 2.65 9.51
N LYS A 32 -13.22 2.95 10.26
CA LYS A 32 -14.57 2.44 9.96
C LYS A 32 -15.15 3.00 8.65
N ARG A 33 -14.49 3.98 8.03
CA ARG A 33 -14.89 4.63 6.77
C ARG A 33 -13.79 4.46 5.72
N PRO A 34 -14.15 4.20 4.45
CA PRO A 34 -13.21 4.22 3.33
C PRO A 34 -12.30 5.45 3.31
N GLY A 35 -10.98 5.26 3.12
CA GLY A 35 -10.03 6.34 2.82
C GLY A 35 -9.56 7.21 3.99
N THR A 36 -9.53 6.70 5.22
CA THR A 36 -9.06 7.45 6.40
C THR A 36 -7.54 7.57 6.50
N THR A 37 -6.79 6.56 6.04
CA THR A 37 -5.33 6.60 5.97
C THR A 37 -4.94 7.49 4.80
N ARG A 38 -4.63 8.76 5.07
CA ARG A 38 -4.23 9.78 4.08
C ARG A 38 -2.75 10.16 4.19
N ARG A 39 -2.02 9.49 5.08
CA ARG A 39 -0.61 9.72 5.35
C ARG A 39 0.06 8.37 5.51
N ILE A 40 1.34 8.33 5.19
CA ILE A 40 2.21 7.20 5.48
C ILE A 40 2.41 7.15 6.99
N SER A 41 1.98 6.06 7.62
CA SER A 41 2.13 5.83 9.06
C SER A 41 3.32 4.91 9.31
N LYS A 42 4.19 5.28 10.24
CA LYS A 42 5.35 4.48 10.66
C LYS A 42 5.14 3.97 12.09
N TYR A 43 5.42 2.69 12.31
CA TYR A 43 5.32 2.03 13.61
C TYR A 43 6.65 1.32 13.89
N PRO A 44 7.46 1.84 14.83
CA PRO A 44 8.67 1.16 15.25
C PRO A 44 8.35 -0.24 15.79
N LEU A 45 9.10 -1.24 15.34
CA LEU A 45 9.08 -2.60 15.86
C LEU A 45 10.36 -2.82 16.69
N SER A 46 10.95 -4.02 16.65
CA SER A 46 12.20 -4.32 17.34
C SER A 46 13.43 -3.86 16.56
N GLY A 47 14.40 -3.26 17.25
CA GLY A 47 15.64 -2.77 16.63
C GLY A 47 15.38 -1.62 15.67
N ASP A 48 15.99 -1.65 14.49
CA ASP A 48 15.79 -0.63 13.44
C ASP A 48 14.64 -0.95 12.48
N LEU A 49 13.87 -2.01 12.75
CA LEU A 49 12.75 -2.39 11.90
C LEU A 49 11.54 -1.49 12.18
N VAL A 50 10.98 -0.92 11.12
CA VAL A 50 9.82 -0.05 11.16
C VAL A 50 8.76 -0.59 10.20
N LEU A 51 7.56 -0.85 10.73
CA LEU A 51 6.40 -1.14 9.90
C LEU A 51 5.85 0.14 9.31
N VAL A 52 5.56 0.13 8.01
CA VAL A 52 4.99 1.28 7.29
C VAL A 52 3.62 0.91 6.74
N ASP A 53 2.56 1.55 7.24
CA ASP A 53 1.19 1.43 6.68
C ASP A 53 1.00 2.53 5.63
N MET A 54 0.96 2.14 4.35
CA MET A 54 0.73 3.09 3.27
C MET A 54 -0.75 3.46 3.16
N PRO A 55 -1.06 4.73 2.81
CA PRO A 55 -2.38 5.07 2.32
C PRO A 55 -2.76 4.18 1.13
N GLY A 56 -4.06 3.98 0.91
CA GLY A 56 -4.50 3.16 -0.21
C GLY A 56 -4.12 3.82 -1.54
N PHE A 57 -3.37 3.10 -2.37
CA PHE A 57 -2.93 3.61 -3.66
C PHE A 57 -4.03 3.50 -4.72
N GLY A 58 -4.27 4.57 -5.47
CA GLY A 58 -5.32 4.67 -6.48
C GLY A 58 -6.51 5.53 -6.04
N LYS A 59 -7.70 5.26 -6.59
CA LYS A 59 -8.89 6.10 -6.37
C LYS A 59 -9.46 5.94 -4.95
N MET A 60 -9.76 7.05 -4.30
CA MET A 60 -10.31 7.12 -2.96
C MET A 60 -11.70 7.76 -2.99
N MET A 61 -12.74 7.00 -2.66
CA MET A 61 -14.11 7.52 -2.58
C MET A 61 -14.20 8.79 -1.71
N GLY A 62 -14.84 9.83 -2.24
CA GLY A 62 -15.07 11.09 -1.54
C GLY A 62 -13.84 12.02 -1.43
N SER A 63 -12.74 11.71 -2.13
CA SER A 63 -11.56 12.57 -2.21
C SER A 63 -11.51 13.33 -3.54
N SER A 64 -10.91 14.52 -3.54
CA SER A 64 -10.68 15.26 -4.79
C SER A 64 -9.53 14.63 -5.57
N LYS A 65 -9.60 14.65 -6.91
CA LYS A 65 -8.54 14.10 -7.77
C LYS A 65 -7.15 14.69 -7.47
N ARG A 66 -7.10 15.98 -7.08
CA ARG A 66 -5.85 16.64 -6.65
C ARG A 66 -5.27 16.02 -5.39
N LEU A 67 -6.12 15.68 -4.41
CA LEU A 67 -5.68 15.01 -3.19
C LEU A 67 -5.26 13.57 -3.48
N GLU A 68 -6.01 12.85 -4.31
CA GLU A 68 -5.66 11.47 -4.73
C GLU A 68 -4.27 11.42 -5.38
N ASN A 69 -4.02 12.29 -6.37
CA ASN A 69 -2.72 12.36 -7.03
C ASN A 69 -1.60 12.66 -6.04
N LYS A 70 -1.78 13.67 -5.19
CA LYS A 70 -0.79 14.02 -4.17
C LYS A 70 -0.46 12.83 -3.25
N ILE A 71 -1.46 12.06 -2.83
CA ILE A 71 -1.25 10.89 -1.97
C ILE A 71 -0.50 9.80 -2.74
N ASN A 72 -0.89 9.52 -3.98
CA ASN A 72 -0.20 8.53 -4.82
C ASN A 72 1.26 8.92 -5.07
N ASP A 73 1.53 10.19 -5.35
CA ASP A 73 2.88 10.72 -5.54
C ASP A 73 3.72 10.52 -4.27
N GLN A 74 3.16 10.78 -3.09
CA GLN A 74 3.85 10.54 -1.81
C GLN A 74 4.17 9.07 -1.56
N ILE A 75 3.28 8.15 -1.97
CA ILE A 75 3.52 6.71 -1.86
C ILE A 75 4.70 6.32 -2.76
N ILE A 76 4.69 6.76 -4.02
CA ILE A 76 5.75 6.46 -5.00
C ILE A 76 7.09 7.02 -4.50
N GLU A 77 7.12 8.31 -4.15
CA GLU A 77 8.33 8.99 -3.67
C GLU A 77 8.93 8.28 -2.45
N PHE A 78 8.09 7.85 -1.51
CA PHE A 78 8.56 7.08 -0.36
C PHE A 78 9.17 5.74 -0.78
N LEU A 79 8.47 4.97 -1.61
CA LEU A 79 8.91 3.64 -2.01
C LEU A 79 10.23 3.69 -2.79
N GLU A 80 10.36 4.63 -3.73
CA GLU A 80 11.59 4.83 -4.51
C GLU A 80 12.74 5.31 -3.63
N SER A 81 12.53 6.36 -2.82
CA SER A 81 13.58 6.95 -1.98
C SER A 81 14.08 5.99 -0.90
N ASN A 82 13.29 4.98 -0.55
CA ASN A 82 13.61 4.02 0.51
C ASN A 82 13.79 2.59 -0.01
N ALA A 83 13.84 2.36 -1.33
CA ALA A 83 13.90 1.02 -1.93
C ALA A 83 14.98 0.13 -1.30
N GLN A 84 16.21 0.65 -1.13
CA GLN A 84 17.35 -0.08 -0.53
C GLN A 84 17.18 -0.41 0.96
N ASN A 85 16.20 0.22 1.63
CA ASN A 85 15.90 0.02 3.04
C ASN A 85 14.61 -0.75 3.27
N ILE A 86 13.81 -1.00 2.23
CA ILE A 86 12.63 -1.86 2.31
C ILE A 86 13.10 -3.30 2.31
N VAL A 87 12.90 -4.00 3.43
CA VAL A 87 13.28 -5.40 3.59
C VAL A 87 12.19 -6.34 3.07
N LEU A 88 10.93 -5.90 3.13
CA LEU A 88 9.78 -6.61 2.60
C LEU A 88 8.65 -5.63 2.29
N ALA A 89 8.08 -5.73 1.10
CA ALA A 89 6.82 -5.09 0.75
C ALA A 89 5.69 -6.12 0.72
N VAL A 90 4.61 -5.84 1.42
CA VAL A 90 3.41 -6.67 1.48
C VAL A 90 2.28 -5.96 0.75
N SER A 91 1.91 -6.45 -0.43
CA SER A 91 0.74 -5.97 -1.17
C SER A 91 -0.50 -6.73 -0.72
N VAL A 92 -1.41 -6.04 -0.03
CA VAL A 92 -2.67 -6.62 0.44
C VAL A 92 -3.73 -6.45 -0.64
N LEU A 93 -4.36 -7.56 -1.00
CA LEU A 93 -5.44 -7.61 -1.98
C LEU A 93 -6.67 -8.31 -1.41
N ASP A 94 -7.86 -7.74 -1.67
CA ASP A 94 -9.11 -8.46 -1.49
C ASP A 94 -9.39 -9.29 -2.76
N ARG A 95 -9.47 -10.61 -2.61
CA ARG A 95 -9.62 -11.54 -3.76
C ARG A 95 -10.85 -11.22 -4.61
N SER A 96 -12.00 -11.01 -3.97
CA SER A 96 -13.26 -10.81 -4.69
C SER A 96 -13.23 -9.53 -5.53
N THR A 97 -12.76 -8.45 -4.92
CA THR A 97 -12.61 -7.14 -5.56
C THR A 97 -11.48 -7.16 -6.60
N PHE A 98 -10.41 -7.93 -6.38
CA PHE A 98 -9.34 -8.10 -7.37
C PHE A 98 -9.84 -8.76 -8.65
N LEU A 99 -10.54 -9.90 -8.52
CA LEU A 99 -11.05 -10.62 -9.68
C LEU A 99 -12.04 -9.76 -10.49
N GLU A 100 -12.99 -9.12 -9.81
CA GLU A 100 -14.01 -8.29 -10.47
C GLU A 100 -13.38 -7.07 -11.18
N VAL A 101 -12.56 -6.29 -10.46
CA VAL A 101 -12.00 -5.04 -10.98
C VAL A 101 -11.02 -5.32 -12.12
N THR A 102 -10.15 -6.32 -11.95
CA THR A 102 -9.16 -6.67 -12.98
C THR A 102 -9.84 -7.13 -14.26
N TRP A 103 -10.79 -8.06 -14.17
CA TRP A 103 -11.55 -8.52 -15.34
C TRP A 103 -12.28 -7.38 -16.05
N ARG A 104 -12.91 -6.46 -15.29
CA ARG A 104 -13.64 -5.32 -15.85
C ARG A 104 -12.71 -4.33 -16.58
N LEU A 105 -11.51 -4.10 -16.06
CA LEU A 105 -10.54 -3.20 -16.66
C LEU A 105 -9.84 -3.82 -17.86
N GLU A 106 -9.51 -5.12 -17.79
CA GLU A 106 -8.93 -5.88 -18.89
C GLU A 106 -9.82 -5.85 -20.14
N LYS A 107 -11.13 -6.02 -19.98
CA LYS A 107 -12.12 -5.88 -21.07
C LYS A 107 -12.11 -4.52 -21.77
N LYS A 108 -11.58 -3.50 -21.10
CA LYS A 108 -11.43 -2.14 -21.62
C LYS A 108 -10.00 -1.81 -22.04
N GLY A 109 -9.09 -2.80 -22.01
CA GLY A 109 -7.67 -2.63 -22.34
C GLY A 109 -6.86 -1.93 -21.25
N PHE A 110 -7.34 -1.87 -20.00
CA PHE A 110 -6.65 -1.25 -18.88
C PHE A 110 -6.12 -2.30 -17.89
N ILE A 111 -5.01 -1.99 -17.22
CA ILE A 111 -4.45 -2.78 -16.12
C ILE A 111 -5.09 -2.30 -14.81
N SER A 112 -5.34 -3.22 -13.88
CA SER A 112 -5.84 -2.84 -12.56
C SER A 112 -4.72 -2.30 -11.67
N VAL A 113 -5.08 -1.35 -10.81
CA VAL A 113 -4.16 -0.72 -9.86
C VAL A 113 -3.41 -1.75 -9.01
N ASP A 114 -4.05 -2.85 -8.62
CA ASP A 114 -3.37 -3.92 -7.88
C ASP A 114 -2.24 -4.56 -8.68
N VAL A 115 -2.45 -4.81 -9.98
CA VAL A 115 -1.40 -5.35 -10.85
C VAL A 115 -0.30 -4.32 -11.08
N GLU A 116 -0.67 -3.04 -11.26
CA GLU A 116 0.30 -1.94 -11.41
C GLU A 116 1.21 -1.81 -10.18
N ILE A 117 0.65 -1.83 -8.96
CA ILE A 117 1.44 -1.76 -7.72
C ILE A 117 2.39 -2.95 -7.61
N VAL A 118 1.91 -4.17 -7.89
CA VAL A 118 2.76 -5.37 -7.78
C VAL A 118 3.92 -5.31 -8.77
N LYS A 119 3.68 -4.88 -10.01
CA LYS A 119 4.74 -4.67 -11.01
C LYS A 119 5.72 -3.59 -10.57
N PHE A 120 5.21 -2.44 -10.13
CA PHE A 120 6.04 -1.33 -9.65
C PHE A 120 6.94 -1.75 -8.48
N LEU A 121 6.42 -2.52 -7.50
CA LEU A 121 7.24 -3.03 -6.40
C LEU A 121 8.33 -3.98 -6.88
N ALA A 122 8.03 -4.85 -7.85
CA ALA A 122 9.02 -5.74 -8.45
C ALA A 122 10.12 -4.94 -9.19
N ASP A 123 9.75 -3.87 -9.88
CA ASP A 123 10.70 -3.02 -10.60
C ASP A 123 11.68 -2.31 -9.64
N ILE A 124 11.19 -1.78 -8.51
CA ILE A 124 12.03 -0.99 -7.59
C ILE A 124 12.77 -1.83 -6.53
N LEU A 125 12.19 -2.96 -6.11
CA LEU A 125 12.78 -3.83 -5.08
C LEU A 125 13.55 -5.01 -5.68
N GLY A 126 13.43 -5.22 -6.99
CA GLY A 126 13.88 -6.41 -7.68
C GLY A 126 12.85 -7.54 -7.61
N GLU A 127 13.03 -8.54 -8.49
CA GLU A 127 12.28 -9.79 -8.35
C GLU A 127 12.74 -10.51 -7.08
N PHE A 128 11.77 -10.93 -6.26
CA PHE A 128 12.06 -11.90 -5.19
C PHE A 128 12.59 -13.18 -5.87
N PRO A 129 13.68 -13.80 -5.37
CA PRO A 129 14.25 -15.00 -5.98
C PRO A 129 13.26 -16.15 -6.10
#